data_AF-X1R6S3-F1
#
_entry.id   AF-X1R6S3-F1
#
_cell.length_a   1.000
_cell.length_b   1.000
_cell.length_c   1.000
_cell.angle_alpha   90.00
_cell.angle_beta   90.00
_cell.angle_gamma   90.00
#
_symmetry.space_group_name_H-M   'P 1'
#
loop_
_entity.id
_entity.type
_entity.pdbx_description
1 polymer ?
#
loop_
_entity_poly.entity_id
_entity_poly.type
_entity_poly.pdbx_seq_one_letter_code
_entity_poly.pdbx_strand_id
1 'polypeptide(L)'
;SLKRLVDTYYTLLDKINECKRKEDFDSMLMHCQLSISLLEPLINETKREFGTFDIKSIPAIEVSSIFHAIYGEEGQLLNLKEVVEYFPELEPWKKTIEEAFVIKGLASKIYQYVKANEGCLQKELKKALGVEDGRLVSRVVYYMALVGKLERKKLGNTYSLFAK
;
A
#
# COMPACT_ATOMS: atom_id res chain seq x y z
N SER A 1 19.85 -3.07 22.87
CA SER A 1 20.77 -2.09 22.28
C SER A 1 20.21 -1.64 20.94
N LEU A 2 20.46 -0.40 20.55
CA LEU A 2 20.02 0.16 19.26
C LEU A 2 20.42 -0.73 18.08
N LYS A 3 21.65 -1.27 18.09
CA LYS A 3 22.14 -2.21 17.07
C LYS A 3 21.17 -3.38 16.83
N ARG A 4 20.76 -4.10 17.87
CA ARG A 4 19.86 -5.25 17.75
C ARG A 4 18.48 -4.86 17.20
N LEU A 5 18.00 -3.67 17.58
CA LEU A 5 16.72 -3.15 17.09
C LEU A 5 16.79 -2.84 15.59
N VAL A 6 17.85 -2.16 15.16
CA VAL A 6 18.14 -1.87 13.76
C VAL A 6 18.29 -3.16 12.94
N ASP A 7 19.06 -4.13 13.43
CA ASP A 7 19.24 -5.44 12.78
C ASP A 7 17.88 -6.17 12.59
N THR A 8 17.02 -6.11 13.61
CA THR A 8 15.66 -6.70 13.56
C THR A 8 14.79 -5.98 12.55
N TYR A 9 14.83 -4.65 12.52
CA TYR A 9 14.09 -3.83 11.57
C TYR A 9 14.48 -4.16 10.12
N TYR A 10 15.79 -4.21 9.81
CA TYR A 10 16.26 -4.57 8.47
C TYR A 10 15.94 -6.02 8.09
N THR A 11 16.01 -6.95 9.05
CA THR A 11 15.58 -8.33 8.80
C THR A 11 14.11 -8.41 8.37
N LEU A 12 13.23 -7.59 8.98
CA LEU A 12 11.83 -7.52 8.57
C LEU A 12 11.66 -6.89 7.20
N LEU A 13 12.44 -5.84 6.86
CA LEU A 13 12.42 -5.25 5.52
C LEU A 13 12.82 -6.26 4.44
N ASP A 14 13.83 -7.08 4.70
CA ASP A 14 14.25 -8.14 3.77
C ASP A 14 13.14 -9.16 3.54
N LYS A 15 12.44 -9.56 4.62
CA LYS A 15 11.29 -10.47 4.53
C LYS A 15 10.12 -9.85 3.78
N ILE A 16 9.78 -8.58 4.01
CA ILE A 16 8.75 -7.86 3.24
C ILE A 16 9.07 -7.92 1.74
N ASN A 17 10.33 -7.63 1.37
CA ASN A 17 10.77 -7.67 -0.02
C ASN A 17 10.74 -9.08 -0.60
N GLU A 18 11.10 -10.10 0.17
CA GLU A 18 11.03 -11.50 -0.26
C GLU A 18 9.61 -11.97 -0.50
N CYS A 19 8.70 -11.72 0.45
CA CYS A 19 7.28 -12.05 0.31
C CYS A 19 6.66 -11.34 -0.89
N LYS A 20 6.98 -10.04 -1.10
CA LYS A 20 6.54 -9.30 -2.28
C LYS A 20 7.00 -9.92 -3.60
N ARG A 21 8.25 -10.40 -3.68
CA ARG A 21 8.77 -11.09 -4.89
C ARG A 21 8.08 -12.43 -5.14
N LYS A 22 7.67 -13.13 -4.07
CA LYS A 22 6.97 -14.42 -4.15
C LYS A 22 5.45 -14.27 -4.29
N GLU A 23 4.94 -13.04 -4.31
CA GLU A 23 3.50 -12.73 -4.29
C GLU A 23 2.78 -13.32 -3.07
N ASP A 24 3.51 -13.54 -1.96
CA ASP A 24 2.97 -13.96 -0.67
C ASP A 24 2.56 -12.73 0.15
N PHE A 25 1.43 -12.12 -0.23
CA PHE A 25 1.01 -10.85 0.33
C PHE A 25 0.53 -10.93 1.77
N ASP A 26 0.02 -12.09 2.20
CA ASP A 26 -0.41 -12.30 3.59
C ASP A 26 0.79 -12.26 4.53
N SER A 27 1.85 -13.04 4.24
CA SER A 27 3.09 -12.99 5.02
C SER A 27 3.78 -11.64 4.93
N MET A 28 3.72 -10.98 3.76
CA MET A 28 4.25 -9.62 3.59
C MET A 28 3.58 -8.64 4.55
N LEU A 29 2.24 -8.65 4.63
CA LEU A 29 1.48 -7.76 5.53
C LEU A 29 1.76 -8.07 7.00
N MET A 30 1.91 -9.34 7.38
CA MET A 30 2.35 -9.73 8.72
C MET A 30 3.73 -9.13 9.05
N HIS A 31 4.69 -9.18 8.13
CA HIS A 31 6.01 -8.58 8.35
C HIS A 31 5.97 -7.05 8.38
N CYS A 32 5.09 -6.41 7.58
CA CYS A 32 4.83 -4.98 7.69
C CYS A 32 4.33 -4.62 9.09
N GLN A 33 3.35 -5.34 9.62
CA GLN A 33 2.80 -5.09 10.96
C GLN A 33 3.89 -5.21 12.04
N LEU A 34 4.71 -6.27 11.97
CA LEU A 34 5.84 -6.44 12.89
C LEU A 34 6.85 -5.29 12.78
N SER A 35 7.13 -4.80 11.57
CA SER A 35 8.04 -3.69 11.33
C SER A 35 7.48 -2.36 11.86
N ILE A 36 6.18 -2.12 11.69
CA ILE A 36 5.48 -0.95 12.24
C ILE A 36 5.54 -0.91 13.77
N SER A 37 5.37 -2.06 14.43
CA SER A 37 5.51 -2.16 15.90
C SER A 37 6.91 -1.82 16.42
N LEU A 38 7.93 -1.78 15.56
CA LEU A 38 9.28 -1.35 15.93
C LEU A 38 9.50 0.17 15.77
N LEU A 39 8.57 0.92 15.17
CA LEU A 39 8.80 2.33 14.86
C LEU A 39 9.00 3.17 16.12
N GLU A 40 8.18 2.99 17.15
CA GLU A 40 8.32 3.71 18.42
C GLU A 40 9.71 3.53 19.05
N PRO A 41 10.16 2.29 19.36
CA PRO A 41 11.49 2.11 19.92
C PRO A 41 12.58 2.56 18.95
N LEU A 42 12.38 2.44 17.63
CA LEU A 42 13.40 2.85 16.65
C LEU A 42 13.57 4.37 16.64
N ILE A 43 12.47 5.13 16.67
CA ILE A 43 12.47 6.59 16.75
C ILE A 43 13.15 7.03 18.05
N ASN A 44 12.72 6.49 19.19
CA ASN A 44 13.22 6.89 20.49
C ASN A 44 14.71 6.59 20.67
N GLU A 45 15.14 5.38 20.33
CA GLU A 45 16.53 4.96 20.49
C GLU A 45 17.47 5.68 19.50
N THR A 46 17.04 5.89 18.26
CA THR A 46 17.82 6.63 17.25
C THR A 46 17.98 8.09 17.65
N LYS A 47 16.91 8.76 18.11
CA LYS A 47 17.00 10.14 18.61
C LYS A 47 17.89 10.24 19.84
N ARG A 48 17.86 9.26 20.74
CA ARG A 48 18.74 9.24 21.91
C ARG A 48 20.22 9.14 21.52
N GLU A 49 20.55 8.32 20.53
CA GLU A 49 21.93 8.09 20.09
C GLU A 49 22.46 9.21 19.19
N PHE A 50 21.63 9.69 18.26
CA PHE A 50 22.08 10.57 17.16
C PHE A 50 21.40 11.94 17.13
N GLY A 51 20.47 12.22 18.05
CA GLY A 51 19.75 13.50 18.15
C GLY A 51 18.61 13.69 17.14
N THR A 52 18.49 12.84 16.12
CA THR A 52 17.48 12.95 15.06
C THR A 52 17.05 11.58 14.53
N PHE A 53 15.90 11.53 13.87
CA PHE A 53 15.41 10.39 13.10
C PHE A 53 15.17 10.84 11.66
N ASP A 54 16.17 10.66 10.79
CA ASP A 54 16.15 11.08 9.38
C ASP A 54 16.08 9.86 8.45
N ILE A 55 14.92 9.20 8.42
CA ILE A 55 14.63 8.09 7.52
C ILE A 55 13.82 8.60 6.32
N LYS A 56 14.19 8.18 5.11
CA LYS A 56 13.55 8.61 3.86
C LYS A 56 12.52 7.64 3.29
N SER A 57 12.47 6.42 3.83
CA SER A 57 11.50 5.40 3.41
C SER A 57 11.21 4.45 4.57
N ILE A 58 9.93 4.13 4.72
CA ILE A 58 9.44 3.10 5.63
C ILE A 58 8.59 2.16 4.77
N PRO A 59 9.22 1.13 4.17
CA PRO A 59 8.53 0.22 3.26
C PRO A 59 7.29 -0.43 3.89
N ALA A 60 7.32 -0.67 5.20
CA ALA A 60 6.19 -1.22 5.92
C ALA A 60 4.94 -0.32 5.82
N ILE A 61 5.07 1.00 5.96
CA ILE A 61 3.96 1.95 5.79
C ILE A 61 3.55 2.01 4.31
N GLU A 62 4.51 2.21 3.42
CA GLU A 62 4.25 2.43 1.98
C GLU A 62 3.56 1.23 1.32
N VAL A 63 4.03 0.02 1.63
CA VAL A 63 3.49 -1.22 1.07
C VAL A 63 2.18 -1.60 1.75
N SER A 64 2.09 -1.60 3.07
CA SER A 64 0.84 -1.98 3.75
C SER A 64 -0.32 -1.05 3.37
N SER A 65 -0.06 0.26 3.25
CA SER A 65 -1.07 1.25 2.87
C SER A 65 -1.76 0.92 1.54
N ILE A 66 -0.98 0.62 0.49
CA ILE A 66 -1.56 0.29 -0.83
C ILE A 66 -2.32 -1.04 -0.79
N PHE A 67 -1.81 -2.06 -0.10
CA PHE A 67 -2.47 -3.37 -0.06
C PHE A 67 -3.75 -3.33 0.77
N HIS A 68 -3.74 -2.74 1.97
CA HIS A 68 -4.95 -2.57 2.78
C HIS A 68 -6.02 -1.75 2.05
N ALA A 69 -5.61 -0.71 1.30
CA ALA A 69 -6.53 0.06 0.46
C ALA A 69 -7.20 -0.80 -0.62
N ILE A 70 -6.42 -1.66 -1.29
CA ILE A 70 -6.93 -2.55 -2.34
C ILE A 70 -7.82 -3.65 -1.76
N TYR A 71 -7.47 -4.21 -0.60
CA TYR A 71 -8.31 -5.17 0.12
C TYR A 71 -9.58 -4.54 0.70
N GLY A 72 -9.60 -3.23 0.92
CA GLY A 72 -10.72 -2.49 1.50
C GLY A 72 -10.71 -2.48 3.03
N GLU A 73 -9.56 -2.77 3.64
CA GLU A 73 -9.38 -2.93 5.09
C GLU A 73 -9.26 -1.57 5.79
N GLU A 74 -10.39 -0.88 5.93
CA GLU A 74 -10.45 0.45 6.56
C GLU A 74 -9.85 0.50 7.96
N GLY A 75 -10.11 -0.51 8.79
CA GLY A 75 -9.56 -0.57 10.15
C GLY A 75 -8.03 -0.57 10.16
N GLN A 76 -7.39 -1.26 9.21
CA GLN A 76 -5.93 -1.27 9.10
C GLN A 76 -5.38 0.07 8.62
N LEU A 77 -6.07 0.75 7.69
CA LEU A 77 -5.69 2.11 7.27
C LEU A 77 -5.85 3.13 8.39
N LEU A 78 -6.87 2.99 9.24
CA LEU A 78 -7.05 3.84 10.43
C LEU A 78 -5.95 3.59 11.46
N ASN A 79 -5.58 2.33 11.71
CA ASN A 79 -4.46 2.01 12.60
C ASN A 79 -3.15 2.63 12.09
N LEU A 80 -2.87 2.53 10.77
CA LEU A 80 -1.70 3.17 10.16
C LEU A 80 -1.75 4.70 10.31
N LYS A 81 -2.93 5.29 10.12
CA LYS A 81 -3.14 6.73 10.31
C LYS A 81 -2.80 7.15 11.74
N GLU A 82 -3.29 6.42 12.74
CA GLU A 82 -3.01 6.70 14.15
C GLU A 82 -1.51 6.64 14.45
N VAL A 83 -0.80 5.62 13.97
CA VAL A 83 0.66 5.53 14.13
C VAL A 83 1.38 6.72 13.51
N VAL A 84 1.04 7.06 12.26
CA VAL A 84 1.67 8.15 11.51
C VAL A 84 1.37 9.52 12.10
N GLU A 85 0.17 9.72 12.67
CA GLU A 85 -0.22 10.97 13.32
C GLU A 85 0.34 11.12 14.73
N TYR A 86 0.58 10.01 15.42
CA TYR A 86 1.11 10.00 16.78
C TYR A 86 2.59 10.43 16.84
N PHE A 87 3.42 9.97 15.90
CA PHE A 87 4.85 10.30 15.86
C PHE A 87 5.13 11.47 14.91
N PRO A 88 5.63 12.64 15.39
CA PRO A 88 5.99 13.76 14.53
C PRO A 88 7.00 13.42 13.45
N GLU A 89 7.92 12.49 13.73
CA GLU A 89 8.93 11.99 12.81
C GLU A 89 8.32 11.29 11.58
N LEU A 90 7.07 10.84 11.69
CA LEU A 90 6.35 10.15 10.62
C LEU A 90 5.47 11.08 9.78
N GLU A 91 5.51 12.40 10.02
CA GLU A 91 4.78 13.39 9.23
C GLU A 91 4.90 13.20 7.70
N PRO A 92 6.09 12.89 7.13
CA PRO A 92 6.24 12.72 5.68
C PRO A 92 5.36 11.63 5.07
N TRP A 93 4.88 10.66 5.87
CA TRP A 93 4.02 9.58 5.41
C TRP A 93 2.52 9.87 5.54
N LYS A 94 2.10 11.01 6.10
CA LYS A 94 0.67 11.38 6.17
C LYS A 94 0.01 11.35 4.81
N LYS A 95 0.67 11.94 3.81
CA LYS A 95 0.19 11.94 2.42
C LYS A 95 0.03 10.52 1.86
N THR A 96 0.91 9.59 2.22
CA THR A 96 0.81 8.18 1.81
C THR A 96 -0.47 7.54 2.35
N ILE A 97 -0.83 7.85 3.61
CA ILE A 97 -2.07 7.36 4.23
C ILE A 97 -3.31 7.99 3.57
N GLU A 98 -3.29 9.30 3.33
CA GLU A 98 -4.38 10.00 2.63
C GLU A 98 -4.61 9.43 1.22
N GLU A 99 -3.54 9.22 0.46
CA GLU A 99 -3.60 8.57 -0.85
C GLU A 99 -4.18 7.15 -0.76
N ALA A 100 -3.90 6.40 0.30
CA ALA A 100 -4.45 5.07 0.51
C ALA A 100 -5.97 5.09 0.69
N PHE A 101 -6.53 6.05 1.42
CA PHE A 101 -7.98 6.21 1.52
C PHE A 101 -8.64 6.56 0.18
N VAL A 102 -8.00 7.42 -0.63
CA VAL A 102 -8.44 7.72 -2.00
C VAL A 102 -8.43 6.45 -2.86
N ILE A 103 -7.35 5.67 -2.77
CA ILE A 103 -7.20 4.41 -3.50
C ILE A 103 -8.26 3.40 -3.09
N LYS A 104 -8.58 3.25 -1.79
CA LYS A 104 -9.65 2.38 -1.30
C LYS A 104 -10.99 2.72 -1.97
N GLY A 105 -11.34 4.00 -1.97
CA GLY A 105 -12.57 4.48 -2.60
C GLY A 105 -12.59 4.21 -4.11
N LEU A 106 -11.48 4.47 -4.80
CA LEU A 106 -11.34 4.23 -6.23
C LEU A 106 -11.38 2.73 -6.59
N ALA A 107 -10.70 1.87 -5.81
CA ALA A 107 -10.68 0.43 -6.02
C ALA A 107 -12.10 -0.17 -5.93
N SER A 108 -12.88 0.28 -4.96
CA SER A 108 -14.30 -0.09 -4.83
C SER A 108 -15.11 0.32 -6.07
N LYS A 109 -14.98 1.57 -6.52
CA LYS A 109 -15.66 2.07 -7.72
C LYS A 109 -15.27 1.30 -8.98
N ILE A 110 -13.98 1.02 -9.16
CA ILE A 110 -13.48 0.22 -10.29
C ILE A 110 -14.07 -1.18 -10.25
N TYR A 111 -14.03 -1.86 -9.10
CA TYR A 111 -14.55 -3.23 -8.97
C TYR A 111 -16.04 -3.29 -9.34
N GLN A 112 -16.86 -2.38 -8.80
CA GLN A 112 -18.29 -2.35 -9.10
C GLN A 112 -18.57 -2.07 -10.58
N TYR A 113 -17.82 -1.13 -11.17
CA TYR A 113 -17.97 -0.82 -12.59
C TYR A 113 -17.60 -2.00 -13.49
N VAL A 114 -16.45 -2.64 -13.24
CA VAL A 114 -16.00 -3.80 -14.01
C VAL A 114 -16.96 -4.98 -13.86
N LYS A 115 -17.46 -5.22 -12.63
CA LYS A 115 -18.45 -6.27 -12.37
C LYS A 115 -19.75 -6.05 -13.14
N ALA A 116 -20.19 -4.80 -13.30
CA ALA A 116 -21.37 -4.45 -14.08
C ALA A 116 -21.11 -4.39 -15.60
N ASN A 117 -19.84 -4.27 -16.02
CA ASN A 117 -19.43 -4.06 -17.41
C ASN A 117 -18.22 -4.94 -17.74
N GLU A 118 -18.39 -6.26 -17.65
CA GLU A 118 -17.29 -7.20 -17.93
C GLU A 118 -16.74 -7.02 -19.34
N GLY A 119 -15.42 -7.14 -19.47
CA GLY A 119 -14.72 -6.92 -20.73
C GLY A 119 -14.46 -5.45 -21.08
N CYS A 120 -14.89 -4.50 -20.24
CA CYS A 120 -14.60 -3.06 -20.45
C CYS A 120 -13.09 -2.79 -20.56
N LEU A 121 -12.73 -1.74 -21.31
CA LEU A 121 -11.34 -1.42 -21.56
C LEU A 121 -10.77 -0.55 -20.45
N GLN A 122 -9.60 -0.91 -19.92
CA GLN A 122 -8.91 -0.16 -18.85
C GLN A 122 -8.74 1.34 -19.19
N LYS A 123 -8.48 1.67 -20.46
CA LYS A 123 -8.31 3.07 -20.93
C LYS A 123 -9.60 3.91 -20.79
N GLU A 124 -10.76 3.27 -20.73
CA GLU A 124 -12.07 3.94 -20.66
C GLU A 124 -12.49 4.23 -19.22
N LEU A 125 -11.93 3.51 -18.24
CA LEU A 125 -12.26 3.67 -16.82
C LEU A 125 -12.14 5.11 -16.33
N LYS A 126 -11.11 5.85 -16.78
CA LYS A 126 -10.94 7.26 -16.41
C LYS A 126 -12.20 8.07 -16.70
N LYS A 127 -12.70 7.96 -17.94
CA LYS A 127 -13.89 8.67 -18.41
C LYS A 127 -15.15 8.13 -17.73
N ALA A 128 -15.28 6.80 -17.65
CA ALA A 128 -16.46 6.14 -17.09
C ALA A 128 -16.67 6.45 -15.61
N LEU A 129 -15.58 6.60 -14.85
CA LEU A 129 -15.62 6.87 -13.41
C LEU A 129 -15.52 8.37 -13.07
N GLY A 130 -15.40 9.25 -14.07
CA GLY A 130 -15.23 10.69 -13.86
C GLY A 130 -13.95 11.06 -13.09
N VAL A 131 -12.87 10.28 -13.25
CA VAL A 131 -11.59 10.49 -12.56
C VAL A 131 -10.65 11.29 -13.46
N GLU A 132 -9.93 12.27 -12.91
CA GLU A 132 -8.99 13.07 -13.71
C GLU A 132 -7.63 12.37 -13.89
N ASP A 133 -7.17 11.66 -12.86
CA ASP A 133 -5.88 10.98 -12.87
C ASP A 133 -5.97 9.55 -13.43
N GLY A 134 -5.67 9.42 -14.73
CA GLY A 134 -5.60 8.12 -15.40
C GLY A 134 -4.40 7.24 -14.98
N ARG A 135 -3.33 7.84 -14.45
CA ARG A 135 -2.16 7.09 -13.94
C ARG A 135 -2.54 6.41 -12.63
N LEU A 136 -3.26 7.11 -11.76
CA LEU A 136 -3.81 6.53 -10.53
C LEU A 136 -4.75 5.37 -10.85
N VAL A 137 -5.69 5.53 -11.78
CA VAL A 137 -6.58 4.44 -12.23
C VAL A 137 -5.76 3.22 -12.69
N SER A 138 -4.74 3.45 -13.51
CA SER A 138 -3.88 2.37 -14.01
C SER A 138 -3.09 1.66 -12.89
N ARG A 139 -2.59 2.42 -11.91
CA ARG A 139 -1.92 1.88 -10.72
C ARG A 139 -2.88 1.03 -9.89
N VAL A 140 -4.09 1.52 -9.63
CA VAL A 140 -5.10 0.78 -8.84
C VAL A 140 -5.51 -0.51 -9.55
N VAL A 141 -5.78 -0.47 -10.86
CA VAL A 141 -6.08 -1.67 -11.66
C VAL A 141 -4.93 -2.67 -11.61
N TYR A 142 -3.68 -2.20 -11.69
CA TYR A 142 -2.51 -3.08 -11.58
C TYR A 142 -2.49 -3.83 -10.24
N TYR A 143 -2.63 -3.13 -9.11
CA TYR A 143 -2.62 -3.79 -7.80
C TYR A 143 -3.85 -4.66 -7.56
N MET A 144 -5.04 -4.26 -8.03
CA MET A 144 -6.23 -5.10 -7.97
C MET A 144 -6.05 -6.41 -8.74
N ALA A 145 -5.39 -6.37 -9.90
CA ALA A 145 -5.06 -7.58 -10.65
C ALA A 145 -4.01 -8.43 -9.94
N LEU A 146 -3.00 -7.78 -9.36
CA LEU A 146 -1.94 -8.44 -8.60
C LEU A 146 -2.48 -9.27 -7.42
N VAL A 147 -3.48 -8.74 -6.70
CA VAL A 147 -4.12 -9.46 -5.58
C VAL A 147 -5.33 -10.31 -6.00
N GLY A 148 -5.52 -10.53 -7.30
CA GLY A 148 -6.57 -11.40 -7.83
C GLY A 148 -8.01 -10.86 -7.71
N LYS A 149 -8.23 -9.56 -7.47
CA LYS A 149 -9.56 -8.93 -7.51
C LYS A 149 -10.06 -8.64 -8.93
N LEU A 150 -9.14 -8.50 -9.88
CA LEU A 150 -9.43 -8.31 -11.29
C LEU A 150 -8.58 -9.25 -12.14
N GLU A 151 -9.10 -9.64 -13.29
CA GLU A 151 -8.31 -10.24 -14.36
C GLU A 151 -8.12 -9.23 -15.51
N ARG A 152 -6.89 -9.17 -16.02
CA ARG A 152 -6.53 -8.29 -17.15
C ARG A 152 -6.19 -9.15 -18.36
N LYS A 153 -6.99 -9.07 -19.42
CA LYS A 153 -6.69 -9.71 -20.72
C LYS A 153 -6.18 -8.68 -21.70
N LYS A 154 -4.96 -8.87 -22.20
CA LYS A 154 -4.34 -7.92 -23.15
C LYS A 154 -5.15 -7.89 -24.45
N LEU A 155 -5.50 -6.69 -24.90
CA LEU A 155 -6.22 -6.44 -26.15
C LEU A 155 -5.57 -5.24 -26.86
N GLY A 156 -4.75 -5.52 -27.87
CA GLY A 156 -3.97 -4.49 -28.56
C GLY A 156 -3.07 -3.70 -27.61
N ASN A 157 -3.30 -2.38 -27.52
CA ASN A 157 -2.56 -1.47 -26.65
C ASN A 157 -3.21 -1.26 -25.26
N THR A 158 -4.26 -2.01 -24.93
CA THR A 158 -4.97 -1.89 -23.64
C THR A 158 -5.31 -3.28 -23.07
N TYR A 159 -6.12 -3.30 -22.01
CA TYR A 159 -6.58 -4.53 -21.36
C TYR A 159 -8.09 -4.50 -21.22
N SER A 160 -8.74 -5.60 -21.55
CA SER A 160 -10.10 -5.89 -21.11
C SER A 160 -10.05 -6.37 -19.66
N LEU A 161 -10.98 -5.89 -18.85
CA LEU A 161 -11.04 -6.15 -17.42
C LEU A 161 -12.23 -7.04 -17.06
N PHE A 162 -12.00 -7.97 -16.13
CA PHE A 162 -13.02 -8.87 -15.59
C PHE A 162 -12.92 -8.89 -14.07
N ALA A 163 -14.06 -8.92 -13.38
CA ALA A 163 -14.07 -9.06 -11.93
C ALA A 163 -13.77 -10.52 -11.56
N LYS A 164 -13.12 -10.72 -10.41
CA LYS A 164 -12.91 -12.03 -9.79
C LYS A 164 -13.67 -12.12 -8.48
#